data_AF-A0A971GZK2-F1
#
_entry.id   AF-A0A971GZK2-F1
#
_cell.length_a   1.000
_cell.length_b   1.000
_cell.length_c   1.000
_cell.angle_alpha   90.00
_cell.angle_beta   90.00
_cell.angle_gamma   90.00
#
_symmetry.space_group_name_H-M   'P 1'
#
loop_
_entity.id
_entity.type
_entity.pdbx_description
1 polymer ?
#
loop_
_entity_poly.entity_id
_entity_poly.type
_entity_poly.pdbx_seq_one_letter_code
_entity_poly.pdbx_strand_id
1 'polypeptide(L)'
;SLFVSIRHKGKSIGEVINDTMGKKGKQLFSIFAWLTLLLIVAAFSNIVASTFAATPEAATSSLLFIILAIGFGYAVYRKGVSLKIGTVVGVILLFLCVWLGILFPLQLSVNTWIFILAIYIFIASTAPVWILLQPRDYLNSFLLYAMMAGALLGLLIYRPEIKLDAVTAFKVVDGNSVQYLFPMLFVTVACGAISGFHSLVGSGTTSKQIDNEADAKKIGYGGMLIEGVLAVVALITAAYLTQGELSQLLKDGPVNVFSNGVGVFMSQFGVPFEAGKTFVALAVSAFALTSLDTATRLGRFIFQEYFEDSSKGSKSPLTNMYVSTAITVVLGSILAAGGYKAIWPIFGSANQLLSALALMAIALWLKKSDKSFNMITIPMIFMLIVTLTALVFLVVDNFKAANYILVVFPILLFIFAIVLAVEGYQILFKKDAKELSQR
;
A
#
# COMPACT_ATOMS: atom_id res chain seq x y z
N SER A 1 10.50 8.77 7.25
CA SER A 1 9.47 8.72 8.29
C SER A 1 9.83 7.78 9.42
N LEU A 2 10.23 6.52 9.16
CA LEU A 2 10.61 5.52 10.17
C LEU A 2 11.61 6.08 11.20
N PHE A 3 12.76 6.58 10.72
CA PHE A 3 13.78 7.19 11.58
C PHE A 3 13.23 8.35 12.42
N VAL A 4 12.48 9.28 11.80
CA VAL A 4 11.88 10.42 12.50
C VAL A 4 10.92 9.94 13.58
N SER A 5 10.09 8.93 13.29
CA SER A 5 9.16 8.35 14.27
C SER A 5 9.91 7.71 15.44
N ILE A 6 10.99 6.96 15.21
CA ILE A 6 11.84 6.39 16.28
C ILE A 6 12.38 7.51 17.18
N ARG A 7 12.97 8.55 16.58
CA ARG A 7 13.47 9.74 17.28
C ARG A 7 12.38 10.59 17.92
N HIS A 8 11.12 10.32 17.57
CA HIS A 8 9.93 10.96 18.11
C HIS A 8 9.09 9.99 18.95
N LYS A 9 9.75 9.06 19.65
CA LYS A 9 9.14 8.10 20.61
C LYS A 9 8.10 7.17 19.99
N GLY A 10 8.29 6.78 18.73
CA GLY A 10 7.37 5.90 17.99
C GLY A 10 6.02 6.54 17.64
N LYS A 11 5.90 7.87 17.73
CA LYS A 11 4.69 8.60 17.38
C LYS A 11 4.48 8.67 15.86
N SER A 12 3.22 8.85 15.45
CA SER A 12 2.82 8.94 14.05
C SER A 12 3.38 10.20 13.38
N ILE A 13 3.45 10.22 12.05
CA ILE A 13 3.87 11.42 11.32
C ILE A 13 2.88 12.59 11.50
N GLY A 14 1.60 12.31 11.79
CA GLY A 14 0.61 13.33 12.15
C GLY A 14 0.97 14.05 13.45
N GLU A 15 1.56 13.34 14.41
CA GLU A 15 2.04 13.93 15.65
C GLU A 15 3.34 14.74 15.44
N VAL A 16 4.23 14.31 14.54
CA VAL A 16 5.36 15.15 14.11
C VAL A 16 4.88 16.45 13.48
N ILE A 17 3.80 16.40 12.71
CA ILE A 17 3.14 17.60 12.13
C ILE A 17 2.51 18.45 13.24
N ASN A 18 1.92 17.85 14.27
CA ASN A 18 1.40 18.60 15.42
C ASN A 18 2.48 19.44 16.09
N ASP A 19 3.65 18.85 16.33
CA ASP A 19 4.75 19.52 17.03
C ASP A 19 5.44 20.59 16.18
N THR A 20 5.20 20.63 14.87
CA THR A 20 5.85 21.57 13.94
C THR A 20 4.88 22.60 13.37
N MET A 21 3.65 22.19 13.02
CA MET A 21 2.59 23.01 12.42
C MET A 21 1.43 23.30 13.39
N GLY A 22 1.34 22.61 14.53
CA GLY A 22 0.26 22.76 15.51
C GLY A 22 -0.97 21.90 15.22
N LYS A 23 -1.98 22.02 16.10
CA LYS A 23 -3.21 21.20 16.08
C LYS A 23 -3.97 21.30 14.75
N LYS A 24 -4.03 22.49 14.14
CA LYS A 24 -4.68 22.70 12.84
C LYS A 24 -3.98 21.91 11.72
N GLY A 25 -2.65 21.96 11.65
CA GLY A 25 -1.87 21.18 10.71
C GLY A 25 -2.07 19.67 10.89
N LYS A 26 -2.07 19.18 12.15
CA LYS A 26 -2.37 17.77 12.47
C LYS A 26 -3.75 17.37 11.97
N GLN A 27 -4.78 18.19 12.22
CA GLN A 27 -6.15 17.90 11.81
C GLN A 27 -6.29 17.82 10.29
N LEU A 28 -5.74 18.78 9.56
CA LEU A 28 -5.75 18.80 8.09
C LEU A 28 -5.01 17.58 7.51
N PHE A 29 -3.82 17.27 8.06
CA PHE A 29 -3.06 16.10 7.64
C PHE A 29 -3.81 14.79 7.94
N SER A 30 -4.47 14.69 9.09
CA SER A 30 -5.21 13.48 9.49
C SER A 30 -6.39 13.22 8.55
N ILE A 31 -7.15 14.26 8.18
CA ILE A 31 -8.22 14.13 7.17
C ILE A 31 -7.63 13.66 5.83
N PHE A 32 -6.56 14.31 5.37
CA PHE A 32 -5.90 13.96 4.11
C PHE A 32 -5.39 12.51 4.11
N ALA A 33 -4.69 12.10 5.18
CA ALA A 33 -4.14 10.76 5.33
C ALA A 33 -5.25 9.71 5.42
N TRP A 34 -6.35 10.02 6.12
CA TRP A 34 -7.51 9.13 6.20
C TRP A 34 -8.21 8.95 4.84
N LEU A 35 -8.45 10.04 4.10
CA LEU A 35 -9.00 9.97 2.73
C LEU A 35 -8.10 9.14 1.80
N THR A 36 -6.78 9.30 1.92
CA THR A 36 -5.80 8.49 1.18
C THR A 36 -5.89 7.01 1.57
N LEU A 37 -6.06 6.70 2.86
CA LEU A 37 -6.22 5.33 3.34
C LEU A 37 -7.54 4.69 2.89
N LEU A 38 -8.62 5.45 2.74
CA LEU A 38 -9.86 4.94 2.12
C LEU A 38 -9.62 4.49 0.67
N LEU A 39 -8.85 5.26 -0.11
CA LEU A 39 -8.47 4.90 -1.47
C LEU A 39 -7.55 3.67 -1.52
N ILE A 40 -6.63 3.55 -0.55
CA ILE A 40 -5.78 2.37 -0.39
C ILE A 40 -6.62 1.13 -0.09
N VAL A 41 -7.52 1.21 0.91
CA VAL A 41 -8.44 0.13 1.24
C VAL A 41 -9.26 -0.28 0.01
N ALA A 42 -9.76 0.70 -0.75
CA ALA A 42 -10.52 0.47 -1.97
C ALA A 42 -9.70 -0.26 -3.06
N ALA A 43 -8.50 0.26 -3.36
CA ALA A 43 -7.62 -0.28 -4.39
C ALA A 43 -7.17 -1.72 -4.07
N PHE A 44 -6.70 -1.96 -2.84
CA PHE A 44 -6.25 -3.29 -2.44
C PHE A 44 -7.40 -4.28 -2.29
N SER A 45 -8.58 -3.87 -1.80
CA SER A 45 -9.76 -4.74 -1.77
C SER A 45 -10.15 -5.19 -3.18
N ASN A 46 -10.15 -4.27 -4.16
CA ASN A 46 -10.48 -4.60 -5.54
C ASN A 46 -9.43 -5.52 -6.19
N ILE A 47 -8.13 -5.28 -5.94
CA ILE A 47 -7.04 -6.14 -6.45
C ILE A 47 -7.16 -7.56 -5.89
N VAL A 48 -7.35 -7.70 -4.57
CA VAL A 48 -7.47 -9.03 -3.94
C VAL A 48 -8.73 -9.73 -4.44
N ALA A 49 -9.88 -9.04 -4.47
CA ALA A 49 -11.13 -9.61 -4.96
C ALA A 49 -11.08 -10.03 -6.43
N SER A 50 -10.46 -9.21 -7.29
CA SER A 50 -10.29 -9.52 -8.72
C SER A 50 -9.35 -10.72 -8.90
N THR A 51 -8.27 -10.78 -8.12
CA THR A 51 -7.34 -11.94 -8.15
C THR A 51 -8.05 -13.20 -7.69
N PHE A 52 -8.85 -13.15 -6.62
CA PHE A 52 -9.59 -14.32 -6.12
C PHE A 52 -10.69 -14.78 -7.08
N ALA A 53 -11.31 -13.86 -7.83
CA ALA A 53 -12.27 -14.22 -8.87
C ALA A 53 -11.59 -14.83 -10.11
N ALA A 54 -10.40 -14.35 -10.48
CA ALA A 54 -9.63 -14.85 -11.62
C ALA A 54 -8.80 -16.11 -11.32
N THR A 55 -8.43 -16.33 -10.05
CA THR A 55 -7.63 -17.47 -9.57
C THR A 55 -8.23 -17.97 -8.24
N PRO A 56 -9.31 -18.75 -8.29
CA PRO A 56 -10.02 -19.27 -7.11
C PRO A 56 -9.16 -20.07 -6.13
N GLU A 57 -8.12 -20.73 -6.63
CA GLU A 57 -7.16 -21.51 -5.85
C GLU A 57 -6.42 -20.62 -4.86
N ALA A 58 -6.07 -19.39 -5.29
CA ALA A 58 -5.46 -18.38 -4.43
C ALA A 58 -6.42 -17.92 -3.33
N ALA A 59 -7.72 -17.86 -3.63
CA ALA A 59 -8.74 -17.47 -2.66
C ALA A 59 -8.85 -18.50 -1.52
N THR A 60 -9.01 -19.79 -1.86
CA THR A 60 -9.03 -20.87 -0.87
C THR A 60 -7.74 -20.92 -0.07
N SER A 61 -6.58 -20.84 -0.74
CA SER A 61 -5.27 -20.82 -0.08
C SER A 61 -5.16 -19.67 0.93
N SER A 62 -5.63 -18.48 0.57
CA SER A 62 -5.60 -17.29 1.43
C SER A 62 -6.51 -17.42 2.65
N LEU A 63 -7.68 -18.05 2.51
CA LEU A 63 -8.58 -18.35 3.64
C LEU A 63 -7.96 -19.35 4.62
N LEU A 64 -7.38 -20.44 4.11
CA LEU A 64 -6.65 -21.41 4.93
C LEU A 64 -5.46 -20.77 5.63
N PHE A 65 -4.78 -19.85 4.93
CA PHE A 65 -3.63 -19.14 5.47
C PHE A 65 -4.00 -18.20 6.63
N ILE A 66 -5.20 -17.62 6.65
CA ILE A 66 -5.70 -16.86 7.81
C ILE A 66 -5.77 -17.76 9.05
N ILE A 67 -6.30 -18.98 8.90
CA ILE A 67 -6.41 -19.95 9.99
C ILE A 67 -5.02 -20.36 10.47
N LEU A 68 -4.10 -20.63 9.54
CA LEU A 68 -2.70 -20.94 9.85
C LEU A 68 -2.02 -19.81 10.61
N ALA A 69 -2.18 -18.56 10.18
CA ALA A 69 -1.57 -17.40 10.84
C ALA A 69 -2.05 -17.25 12.29
N ILE A 70 -3.34 -17.45 12.55
CA ILE A 70 -3.90 -17.43 13.92
C ILE A 70 -3.31 -18.56 14.76
N GLY A 71 -3.23 -19.78 14.21
CA GLY A 71 -2.63 -20.93 14.88
C GLY A 71 -1.14 -20.72 15.21
N PHE A 72 -0.38 -20.20 14.24
CA PHE A 72 1.02 -19.84 14.41
C PHE A 72 1.19 -18.76 15.49
N GLY A 73 0.40 -17.69 15.43
CA GLY A 73 0.46 -16.58 16.39
C GLY A 73 0.17 -17.06 17.82
N TYR A 74 -0.83 -17.93 17.99
CA TYR A 74 -1.12 -18.53 19.29
C TYR A 74 0.01 -19.44 19.78
N ALA A 75 0.54 -20.31 18.92
CA ALA A 75 1.61 -21.24 19.28
C ALA A 75 2.89 -20.51 19.71
N VAL A 76 3.34 -19.53 18.92
CA VAL A 76 4.60 -18.80 19.17
C VAL A 76 4.44 -17.79 20.30
N TYR A 77 3.40 -16.94 20.27
CA TYR A 77 3.29 -15.82 21.21
C TYR A 77 2.56 -16.13 22.52
N ARG A 78 1.81 -17.25 22.61
CA ARG A 78 1.06 -17.61 23.83
C ARG A 78 1.45 -18.98 24.42
N LYS A 79 1.91 -19.92 23.61
CA LYS A 79 2.33 -21.26 24.07
C LYS A 79 3.84 -21.44 24.19
N GLY A 80 4.62 -20.41 23.86
CA GLY A 80 6.08 -20.42 24.01
C GLY A 80 6.80 -21.33 23.02
N VAL A 81 6.16 -21.69 21.89
CA VAL A 81 6.86 -22.38 20.80
C VAL A 81 7.94 -21.45 20.27
N SER A 82 9.19 -21.95 20.18
CA SER A 82 10.28 -21.13 19.65
C SER A 82 9.98 -20.66 18.23
N LEU A 83 10.33 -19.42 17.91
CA LEU A 83 10.09 -18.85 16.58
C LEU A 83 10.65 -19.75 15.48
N LYS A 84 11.86 -20.30 15.64
CA LYS A 84 12.50 -21.18 14.66
C LYS A 84 11.65 -22.41 14.31
N ILE A 85 11.15 -23.12 15.32
CA ILE A 85 10.30 -24.30 15.12
C ILE A 85 8.97 -23.88 14.51
N GLY A 86 8.37 -22.81 15.03
CA GLY A 86 7.15 -22.24 14.49
C GLY A 86 7.29 -21.91 13.00
N THR A 87 8.41 -21.31 12.60
CA THR A 87 8.71 -20.95 11.21
C THR A 87 8.78 -22.18 10.30
N VAL A 88 9.53 -23.21 10.68
CA VAL A 88 9.67 -24.42 9.85
C VAL A 88 8.31 -25.09 9.65
N VAL A 89 7.56 -25.29 10.74
CA VAL A 89 6.22 -25.88 10.67
C VAL A 89 5.26 -24.99 9.90
N GLY A 90 5.30 -23.68 10.15
CA GLY A 90 4.45 -22.68 9.51
C GLY A 90 4.67 -22.62 8.00
N VAL A 91 5.92 -22.68 7.52
CA VAL A 91 6.21 -22.70 6.08
C VAL A 91 5.75 -24.01 5.43
N ILE A 92 5.93 -25.16 6.08
CA ILE A 92 5.41 -26.45 5.57
C ILE A 92 3.88 -26.40 5.45
N LEU A 93 3.20 -25.96 6.51
CA LEU A 93 1.74 -25.81 6.51
C LEU A 93 1.27 -24.76 5.50
N LEU A 94 2.08 -23.73 5.24
CA LEU A 94 1.77 -22.73 4.23
C LEU A 94 1.73 -23.36 2.83
N PHE A 95 2.73 -24.16 2.46
CA PHE A 95 2.71 -24.89 1.18
C PHE A 95 1.59 -25.94 1.13
N LEU A 96 1.22 -26.52 2.26
CA LEU A 96 0.01 -27.35 2.36
C LEU A 96 -1.27 -26.54 2.08
N CYS A 97 -1.39 -25.31 2.58
CA CYS A 97 -2.52 -24.43 2.24
C CYS A 97 -2.58 -24.13 0.74
N VAL A 98 -1.45 -23.90 0.08
CA VAL A 98 -1.39 -23.70 -1.38
C VAL A 98 -1.88 -24.95 -2.11
N TRP A 99 -1.37 -26.12 -1.72
CA TRP A 99 -1.76 -27.38 -2.33
C TRP A 99 -3.25 -27.69 -2.13
N LEU A 100 -3.79 -27.49 -0.93
CA LEU A 100 -5.22 -27.63 -0.66
C LEU A 100 -6.06 -26.61 -1.44
N GLY A 101 -5.56 -25.39 -1.63
CA GLY A 101 -6.25 -24.39 -2.45
C GLY A 101 -6.38 -24.80 -3.91
N ILE A 102 -5.36 -25.44 -4.47
CA ILE A 102 -5.42 -26.02 -5.84
C ILE A 102 -6.47 -27.13 -5.93
N LEU A 103 -6.64 -27.93 -4.89
CA LEU A 103 -7.61 -29.03 -4.87
C LEU A 103 -9.06 -28.56 -4.67
N PHE A 104 -9.25 -27.46 -3.93
CA PHE A 104 -10.58 -26.97 -3.54
C PHE A 104 -10.78 -25.50 -3.94
N PRO A 105 -10.79 -25.16 -5.24
CA PRO A 105 -10.96 -23.78 -5.71
C PRO A 105 -12.33 -23.20 -5.32
N LEU A 106 -12.34 -22.03 -4.69
CA LEU A 106 -13.58 -21.34 -4.30
C LEU A 106 -13.91 -20.20 -5.29
N GLN A 107 -14.70 -20.52 -6.31
CA GLN A 107 -15.12 -19.55 -7.32
C GLN A 107 -16.28 -18.68 -6.81
N LEU A 108 -16.03 -17.38 -6.66
CA LEU A 108 -17.06 -16.37 -6.34
C LEU A 108 -16.87 -15.13 -7.21
N SER A 109 -17.90 -14.28 -7.27
CA SER A 109 -17.81 -13.01 -8.01
C SER A 109 -16.91 -12.00 -7.29
N VAL A 110 -16.37 -11.03 -8.03
CA VAL A 110 -15.58 -9.91 -7.46
C VAL A 110 -16.35 -9.18 -6.36
N ASN A 111 -17.64 -8.90 -6.58
CA ASN A 111 -18.47 -8.18 -5.60
C ASN A 111 -18.72 -9.01 -4.33
N THR A 112 -18.89 -10.32 -4.47
CA THR A 112 -18.99 -11.23 -3.32
C THR A 112 -17.68 -11.23 -2.53
N TRP A 113 -16.54 -11.26 -3.21
CA TRP A 113 -15.23 -11.17 -2.56
C TRP A 113 -15.00 -9.82 -1.87
N ILE A 114 -15.38 -8.69 -2.48
CA ILE A 114 -15.31 -7.37 -1.82
C ILE A 114 -16.11 -7.38 -0.51
N PHE A 115 -17.30 -7.97 -0.50
CA PHE A 115 -18.11 -8.09 0.72
C PHE A 115 -17.45 -8.99 1.78
N ILE A 116 -16.95 -10.16 1.40
CA ILE A 116 -16.22 -11.06 2.31
C ILE A 116 -14.98 -10.38 2.89
N LEU A 117 -14.22 -9.69 2.03
CA LEU A 117 -13.04 -8.93 2.43
C LEU A 117 -13.41 -7.80 3.39
N ALA A 118 -14.52 -7.09 3.18
CA ALA A 118 -14.98 -6.04 4.09
C ALA A 118 -15.22 -6.57 5.52
N ILE A 119 -15.87 -7.74 5.64
CA ILE A 119 -16.07 -8.41 6.94
C ILE A 119 -14.71 -8.81 7.52
N TYR A 120 -13.85 -9.43 6.70
CA TYR A 120 -12.54 -9.87 7.13
C TYR A 120 -11.68 -8.70 7.65
N ILE A 121 -11.55 -7.59 6.92
CA ILE A 121 -10.68 -6.46 7.32
C ILE A 121 -11.22 -5.72 8.54
N PHE A 122 -12.55 -5.76 8.76
CA PHE A 122 -13.15 -5.26 9.99
C PHE A 122 -12.66 -6.06 11.21
N ILE A 123 -12.75 -7.40 11.12
CA ILE A 123 -12.26 -8.30 12.18
C ILE A 123 -10.74 -8.15 12.32
N ALA A 124 -10.02 -8.12 11.20
CA ALA A 124 -8.57 -8.03 11.20
C ALA A 124 -8.07 -6.73 11.84
N SER A 125 -8.69 -5.58 11.57
CA SER A 125 -8.30 -4.27 12.13
C SER A 125 -8.57 -4.16 13.65
N THR A 126 -9.61 -4.85 14.12
CA THR A 126 -10.02 -4.86 15.54
C THR A 126 -9.29 -5.92 16.35
N ALA A 127 -8.79 -6.98 15.72
CA ALA A 127 -7.99 -8.00 16.37
C ALA A 127 -6.62 -7.47 16.87
N PRO A 128 -6.11 -7.98 18.00
CA PRO A 128 -4.74 -7.76 18.44
C PRO A 128 -3.70 -8.11 17.37
N VAL A 129 -2.66 -7.29 17.25
CA VAL A 129 -1.61 -7.41 16.21
C VAL A 129 -0.94 -8.79 16.21
N TRP A 130 -0.68 -9.36 17.39
CA TRP A 130 -0.01 -10.65 17.53
C TRP A 130 -0.85 -11.86 17.09
N ILE A 131 -2.19 -11.72 17.00
CA ILE A 131 -3.08 -12.83 16.61
C ILE A 131 -3.06 -13.04 15.11
N LEU A 132 -3.10 -11.95 14.34
CA LEU A 132 -3.33 -12.03 12.91
C LEU A 132 -2.29 -11.28 12.11
N LEU A 133 -2.18 -9.96 12.27
CA LEU A 133 -1.31 -9.13 11.42
C LEU A 133 0.15 -9.59 11.47
N GLN A 134 0.75 -9.66 12.66
CA GLN A 134 2.15 -10.02 12.82
C GLN A 134 2.50 -11.45 12.35
N PRO A 135 1.76 -12.52 12.75
CA PRO A 135 2.08 -13.87 12.28
C PRO A 135 1.80 -14.05 10.79
N ARG A 136 0.76 -13.39 10.25
CA ARG A 136 0.45 -13.42 8.82
C ARG A 136 1.53 -12.73 8.00
N ASP A 137 1.92 -11.52 8.37
CA ASP A 137 2.99 -10.76 7.70
C ASP A 137 4.30 -11.54 7.71
N TYR A 138 4.63 -12.16 8.85
CA TYR A 138 5.83 -12.97 8.99
C TYR A 138 5.82 -14.18 8.05
N LEU A 139 4.75 -14.98 8.06
CA LEU A 139 4.66 -16.16 7.19
C LEU A 139 4.57 -15.79 5.70
N ASN A 140 3.90 -14.69 5.35
CA ASN A 140 3.82 -14.18 3.97
C ASN A 140 5.17 -13.75 3.41
N SER A 141 6.11 -13.34 4.27
CA SER A 141 7.44 -12.96 3.81
C SER A 141 8.15 -14.13 3.12
N PHE A 142 7.89 -15.39 3.53
CA PHE A 142 8.44 -16.58 2.88
C PHE A 142 7.83 -16.84 1.50
N LEU A 143 6.54 -16.54 1.29
CA LEU A 143 5.92 -16.57 -0.03
C LEU A 143 6.61 -15.57 -0.97
N LEU A 144 6.81 -14.34 -0.49
CA LEU A 144 7.51 -13.30 -1.24
C LEU A 144 8.93 -13.74 -1.58
N TYR A 145 9.69 -14.29 -0.63
CA TYR A 145 11.07 -14.76 -0.90
C TYR A 145 11.12 -15.90 -1.90
N ALA A 146 10.24 -16.89 -1.77
CA ALA A 146 10.16 -18.02 -2.70
C ALA A 146 9.74 -17.57 -4.11
N MET A 147 8.76 -16.66 -4.20
CA MET A 147 8.34 -16.04 -5.46
C MET A 147 9.48 -15.25 -6.11
N MET A 148 10.20 -14.42 -5.35
CA MET A 148 11.32 -13.64 -5.87
C MET A 148 12.47 -14.53 -6.34
N ALA A 149 12.83 -15.56 -5.57
CA ALA A 149 13.87 -16.50 -5.95
C ALA A 149 13.48 -17.27 -7.23
N GLY A 150 12.25 -17.78 -7.30
CA GLY A 150 11.74 -18.47 -8.49
C GLY A 150 11.66 -17.56 -9.72
N ALA A 151 11.18 -16.34 -9.56
CA ALA A 151 11.11 -15.37 -10.66
C ALA A 151 12.50 -14.99 -11.19
N LEU A 152 13.46 -14.70 -10.32
CA LEU A 152 14.81 -14.33 -10.72
C LEU A 152 15.57 -15.51 -11.35
N LEU A 153 15.51 -16.69 -10.74
CA LEU A 153 16.14 -17.89 -11.30
C LEU A 153 15.54 -18.22 -12.68
N GLY A 154 14.21 -18.24 -12.77
CA GLY A 154 13.49 -18.50 -14.00
C GLY A 154 13.82 -17.48 -15.09
N LEU A 155 13.90 -16.19 -14.73
CA LEU A 155 14.26 -15.12 -15.65
C LEU A 155 15.67 -15.29 -16.23
N LEU A 156 16.66 -15.64 -15.39
CA LEU A 156 18.06 -15.85 -15.80
C LEU A 156 18.22 -17.04 -16.76
N ILE A 157 17.35 -18.04 -16.63
CA ILE A 157 17.30 -19.22 -17.51
C ILE A 157 16.53 -18.88 -18.79
N TYR A 158 15.34 -18.29 -18.67
CA TYR A 158 14.44 -18.01 -19.79
C TYR A 158 15.01 -16.98 -20.77
N ARG A 159 15.66 -15.93 -20.24
CA ARG A 159 16.23 -14.82 -21.01
C ARG A 159 15.27 -14.26 -22.08
N PRO A 160 14.09 -13.74 -21.67
CA PRO A 160 13.09 -13.26 -22.60
C PRO A 160 13.61 -12.09 -23.43
N GLU A 161 13.28 -12.10 -24.72
CA GLU A 161 13.43 -10.93 -25.57
C GLU A 161 12.30 -9.93 -25.27
N ILE A 162 12.68 -8.66 -25.08
CA ILE A 162 11.71 -7.58 -24.85
C ILE A 162 11.00 -7.28 -26.17
N LYS A 163 9.68 -7.37 -26.17
CA LYS A 163 8.82 -7.09 -27.33
C LYS A 163 8.15 -5.71 -27.26
N LEU A 164 8.14 -5.07 -26.10
CA LEU A 164 7.64 -3.70 -25.97
C LEU A 164 8.62 -2.69 -26.57
N ASP A 165 8.09 -1.74 -27.33
CA ASP A 165 8.85 -0.60 -27.81
C ASP A 165 9.39 0.23 -26.63
N ALA A 166 10.63 0.70 -26.75
CA ALA A 166 11.27 1.52 -25.72
C ALA A 166 10.52 2.84 -25.47
N VAL A 167 9.85 3.38 -26.50
CA VAL A 167 8.97 4.55 -26.40
C VAL A 167 7.76 4.27 -27.27
N THR A 168 6.59 4.14 -26.67
CA THR A 168 5.32 3.96 -27.39
C THR A 168 4.70 5.30 -27.76
N ALA A 169 4.32 6.11 -26.76
CA ALA A 169 3.81 7.46 -26.97
C ALA A 169 3.93 8.31 -25.69
N PHE A 170 4.09 9.63 -25.86
CA PHE A 170 3.96 10.58 -24.74
C PHE A 170 2.49 10.87 -24.40
N LYS A 171 1.58 10.69 -25.37
CA LYS A 171 0.14 10.88 -25.24
C LYS A 171 -0.56 9.65 -25.79
N VAL A 172 -1.33 8.96 -24.95
CA VAL A 172 -2.15 7.81 -25.33
C VAL A 172 -3.61 8.24 -25.27
N VAL A 173 -4.36 7.95 -26.33
CA VAL A 173 -5.81 8.19 -26.38
C VAL A 173 -6.50 6.83 -26.24
N ASP A 174 -7.26 6.64 -25.17
CA ASP A 174 -8.07 5.45 -24.91
C ASP A 174 -9.54 5.86 -24.82
N GLY A 175 -10.28 5.67 -25.90
CA GLY A 175 -11.65 6.18 -26.06
C GLY A 175 -11.70 7.71 -25.91
N ASN A 176 -12.48 8.19 -24.92
CA ASN A 176 -12.64 9.62 -24.63
C ASN A 176 -11.59 10.15 -23.62
N SER A 177 -10.69 9.29 -23.13
CA SER A 177 -9.66 9.66 -22.14
C SER A 177 -8.32 9.88 -22.82
N VAL A 178 -7.64 10.96 -22.43
CA VAL A 178 -6.29 11.29 -22.92
C VAL A 178 -5.33 11.15 -21.75
N GLN A 179 -4.45 10.16 -21.80
CA GLN A 179 -3.43 9.95 -20.79
C GLN A 179 -2.07 10.45 -21.30
N TYR A 180 -1.47 11.37 -20.56
CA TYR A 180 -0.10 11.82 -20.81
C TYR A 180 0.89 11.02 -19.98
N LEU A 181 2.04 10.66 -20.54
CA LEU A 181 3.11 9.98 -19.82
C LEU A 181 3.56 10.80 -18.59
N PHE A 182 3.73 12.12 -18.75
CA PHE A 182 3.97 13.03 -17.64
C PHE A 182 2.72 13.89 -17.37
N PRO A 183 2.26 14.01 -16.11
CA PRO A 183 2.81 13.42 -14.88
C PRO A 183 2.29 12.00 -14.57
N MET A 184 1.43 11.39 -15.40
CA MET A 184 0.68 10.19 -14.98
C MET A 184 1.55 8.99 -14.61
N LEU A 185 2.70 8.80 -15.26
CA LEU A 185 3.65 7.73 -14.94
C LEU A 185 4.08 7.77 -13.46
N PHE A 186 4.31 8.98 -12.94
CA PHE A 186 4.65 9.23 -11.55
C PHE A 186 3.44 9.15 -10.62
N VAL A 187 2.26 8.71 -11.04
CA VAL A 187 1.17 8.40 -10.11
C VAL A 187 0.66 6.98 -10.31
N THR A 188 0.70 6.46 -11.54
CA THR A 188 0.27 5.09 -11.86
C THR A 188 1.27 4.04 -11.36
N VAL A 189 2.58 4.32 -11.43
CA VAL A 189 3.64 3.48 -10.83
C VAL A 189 3.81 3.86 -9.36
N ALA A 190 2.73 3.68 -8.59
CA ALA A 190 2.72 3.97 -7.16
C ALA A 190 3.67 3.05 -6.40
N CYS A 191 4.27 3.58 -5.32
CA CYS A 191 5.21 2.90 -4.43
C CYS A 191 6.60 2.55 -5.00
N GLY A 192 6.79 2.49 -6.33
CA GLY A 192 8.08 2.15 -6.94
C GLY A 192 9.15 3.26 -6.87
N ALA A 193 8.75 4.53 -7.03
CA ALA A 193 9.68 5.67 -6.92
C ALA A 193 9.67 6.30 -5.52
N ILE A 194 8.47 6.54 -4.97
CA ILE A 194 8.25 7.07 -3.63
C ILE A 194 6.85 6.67 -3.13
N SER A 195 6.66 6.59 -1.81
CA SER A 195 5.38 6.14 -1.22
C SER A 195 5.01 6.87 0.06
N GLY A 196 3.84 7.48 0.07
CA GLY A 196 3.24 8.07 1.26
C GLY A 196 2.72 7.01 2.22
N PHE A 197 2.17 5.90 1.71
CA PHE A 197 1.68 4.81 2.54
C PHE A 197 2.81 4.15 3.32
N HIS A 198 3.96 3.87 2.68
CA HIS A 198 5.15 3.39 3.41
C HIS A 198 5.60 4.39 4.48
N SER A 199 5.35 5.69 4.27
CA SER A 199 5.64 6.68 5.30
C SER A 199 4.75 6.54 6.54
N LEU A 200 3.46 6.21 6.34
CA LEU A 200 2.49 5.94 7.41
C LEU A 200 2.75 4.59 8.08
N VAL A 201 3.05 3.54 7.31
CA VAL A 201 3.44 2.22 7.86
C VAL A 201 4.71 2.35 8.69
N GLY A 202 5.75 2.98 8.12
CA GLY A 202 7.03 3.18 8.78
C GLY A 202 6.92 3.95 10.11
N SER A 203 6.02 4.92 10.22
CA SER A 203 5.80 5.69 11.45
C SER A 203 4.69 5.15 12.37
N GLY A 204 3.76 4.37 11.82
CA GLY A 204 2.57 3.90 12.51
C GLY A 204 2.69 2.49 13.08
N THR A 205 3.48 1.62 12.45
CA THR A 205 3.66 0.22 12.87
C THR A 205 5.13 -0.15 13.01
N THR A 206 5.95 0.02 11.96
CA THR A 206 7.35 -0.48 11.94
C THR A 206 8.21 0.17 13.04
N SER A 207 8.08 1.47 13.27
CA SER A 207 8.82 2.18 14.33
C SER A 207 8.55 1.67 15.75
N LYS A 208 7.43 0.97 15.97
CA LYS A 208 7.02 0.42 17.26
C LYS A 208 7.42 -1.04 17.46
N GLN A 209 7.90 -1.69 16.40
CA GLN A 209 8.30 -3.11 16.40
C GLN A 209 9.81 -3.29 16.24
N ILE A 210 10.55 -2.20 16.00
CA ILE A 210 11.99 -2.26 15.84
C ILE A 210 12.69 -2.25 17.21
N ASP A 211 13.58 -3.21 17.44
CA ASP A 211 14.30 -3.32 18.71
C ASP A 211 15.45 -2.29 18.81
N ASN A 212 16.09 -1.99 17.66
CA ASN A 212 17.24 -1.09 17.59
C ASN A 212 17.14 -0.11 16.42
N GLU A 213 17.41 1.17 16.68
CA GLU A 213 17.43 2.22 15.65
C GLU A 213 18.41 1.91 14.50
N ALA A 214 19.53 1.21 14.79
CA ALA A 214 20.51 0.81 13.78
C ALA A 214 19.90 -0.09 12.68
N ASP A 215 18.82 -0.82 12.99
CA ASP A 215 18.14 -1.67 12.02
C ASP A 215 17.18 -0.87 11.11
N ALA A 216 16.90 0.40 11.43
CA ALA A 216 15.93 1.21 10.70
C ALA A 216 16.35 1.41 9.24
N LYS A 217 17.66 1.55 8.98
CA LYS A 217 18.19 1.65 7.62
C LYS A 217 18.02 0.34 6.86
N LYS A 218 18.36 -0.80 7.48
CA LYS A 218 18.27 -2.12 6.84
C LYS A 218 16.81 -2.46 6.51
N ILE A 219 15.90 -2.23 7.44
CA ILE A 219 14.46 -2.50 7.25
C ILE A 219 13.86 -1.51 6.25
N GLY A 220 14.03 -0.21 6.47
CA GLY A 220 13.42 0.82 5.64
C GLY A 220 14.00 0.86 4.22
N TYR A 221 15.30 1.12 4.09
CA TYR A 221 15.94 1.23 2.76
C TYR A 221 16.10 -0.14 2.09
N GLY A 222 16.44 -1.19 2.84
CA GLY A 222 16.58 -2.53 2.27
C GLY A 222 15.25 -3.10 1.76
N GLY A 223 14.14 -2.86 2.45
CA GLY A 223 12.80 -3.21 1.94
C GLY A 223 12.49 -2.54 0.60
N MET A 224 12.76 -1.24 0.48
CA MET A 224 12.55 -0.50 -0.78
C MET A 224 13.44 -1.03 -1.93
N LEU A 225 14.67 -1.50 -1.65
CA LEU A 225 15.50 -2.13 -2.67
C LEU A 225 14.90 -3.45 -3.18
N ILE A 226 14.37 -4.29 -2.29
CA ILE A 226 13.72 -5.55 -2.67
C ILE A 226 12.44 -5.27 -3.48
N GLU A 227 11.66 -4.26 -3.10
CA GLU A 227 10.51 -3.80 -3.90
C GLU A 227 10.93 -3.28 -5.28
N GLY A 228 12.06 -2.58 -5.38
CA GLY A 228 12.64 -2.16 -6.65
C GLY A 228 12.97 -3.35 -7.56
N VAL A 229 13.54 -4.43 -7.02
CA VAL A 229 13.80 -5.67 -7.78
C VAL A 229 12.47 -6.30 -8.22
N LEU A 230 11.48 -6.38 -7.34
CA LEU A 230 10.14 -6.88 -7.69
C LEU A 230 9.51 -6.04 -8.82
N ALA A 231 9.62 -4.71 -8.76
CA ALA A 231 9.09 -3.81 -9.79
C ALA A 231 9.75 -4.03 -11.16
N VAL A 232 11.08 -4.25 -11.19
CA VAL A 232 11.81 -4.58 -12.42
C VAL A 232 11.35 -5.93 -12.98
N VAL A 233 11.22 -6.96 -12.14
CA VAL A 233 10.69 -8.27 -12.57
C VAL A 233 9.27 -8.10 -13.13
N ALA A 234 8.41 -7.35 -12.44
CA ALA A 234 7.04 -7.10 -12.90
C ALA A 234 6.99 -6.38 -14.25
N LEU A 235 7.85 -5.37 -14.46
CA LEU A 235 7.98 -4.72 -15.75
C LEU A 235 8.40 -5.71 -16.85
N ILE A 236 9.39 -6.59 -16.56
CA ILE A 236 9.84 -7.60 -17.52
C ILE A 236 8.71 -8.57 -17.88
N THR A 237 7.88 -9.00 -16.92
CA THR A 237 6.72 -9.88 -17.21
C THR A 237 5.70 -9.25 -18.16
N ALA A 238 5.60 -7.92 -18.20
CA ALA A 238 4.78 -7.23 -19.19
C ALA A 238 5.56 -7.00 -20.51
N ALA A 239 6.87 -6.75 -20.42
CA ALA A 239 7.69 -6.31 -21.55
C ALA A 239 8.03 -7.39 -22.57
N TYR A 240 8.01 -8.67 -22.18
CA TYR A 240 8.26 -9.78 -23.12
C TYR A 240 7.00 -10.24 -23.87
N LEU A 241 5.82 -9.72 -23.49
CA LEU A 241 4.55 -10.03 -24.13
C LEU A 241 4.33 -9.11 -25.34
N THR A 242 3.67 -9.64 -26.37
CA THR A 242 3.13 -8.79 -27.44
C THR A 242 2.01 -7.90 -26.91
N GLN A 243 1.70 -6.79 -27.60
CA GLN A 243 0.62 -5.91 -27.19
C GLN A 243 -0.75 -6.61 -27.12
N GLY A 244 -0.99 -7.60 -28.01
CA GLY A 244 -2.20 -8.41 -28.01
C GLY A 244 -2.30 -9.32 -26.78
N GLU A 245 -1.23 -10.03 -26.44
CA GLU A 245 -1.16 -10.87 -25.24
C GLU A 245 -1.32 -10.06 -23.96
N LEU A 246 -0.60 -8.92 -23.86
CA LEU A 246 -0.69 -8.02 -22.72
C LEU A 246 -2.12 -7.50 -22.53
N SER A 247 -2.77 -7.06 -23.62
CA SER A 247 -4.15 -6.55 -23.58
C SER A 247 -5.15 -7.61 -23.14
N GLN A 248 -4.93 -8.88 -23.52
CA GLN A 248 -5.78 -9.98 -23.12
C GLN A 248 -5.60 -10.33 -21.64
N LEU A 249 -4.36 -10.45 -21.16
CA LEU A 249 -4.08 -10.79 -19.77
C LEU A 249 -4.52 -9.68 -18.79
N LEU A 250 -4.43 -8.41 -19.21
CA LEU A 250 -4.87 -7.26 -18.41
C LEU A 250 -6.38 -7.21 -18.15
N LYS A 251 -7.20 -7.97 -18.89
CA LYS A 251 -8.66 -8.07 -18.64
C LYS A 251 -8.95 -8.64 -17.26
N ASP A 252 -8.13 -9.59 -16.81
CA ASP A 252 -8.22 -10.21 -15.48
C ASP A 252 -7.34 -9.48 -14.44
N GLY A 253 -6.81 -8.31 -14.80
CA GLY A 253 -6.04 -7.43 -13.92
C GLY A 253 -4.52 -7.63 -13.98
N PRO A 254 -3.76 -6.71 -13.35
CA PRO A 254 -2.30 -6.69 -13.42
C PRO A 254 -1.65 -7.90 -12.74
N VAL A 255 -2.30 -8.47 -11.72
CA VAL A 255 -1.80 -9.67 -11.03
C VAL A 255 -1.79 -10.88 -11.96
N ASN A 256 -2.75 -10.97 -12.90
CA ASN A 256 -2.78 -12.04 -13.90
C ASN A 256 -1.60 -11.94 -14.88
N VAL A 257 -1.25 -10.73 -15.33
CA VAL A 257 -0.07 -10.49 -16.18
C VAL A 257 1.20 -10.96 -15.47
N PHE A 258 1.39 -10.51 -14.23
CA PHE A 258 2.57 -10.84 -13.44
C PHE A 258 2.68 -12.33 -13.13
N SER A 259 1.60 -12.94 -12.66
CA SER A 259 1.56 -14.37 -12.33
C SER A 259 1.74 -15.26 -13.56
N ASN A 260 1.19 -14.87 -14.71
CA ASN A 260 1.45 -15.56 -15.98
C ASN A 260 2.94 -15.51 -16.32
N GLY A 261 3.55 -14.32 -16.32
CA GLY A 261 4.96 -14.16 -16.68
C GLY A 261 5.90 -14.92 -15.76
N VAL A 262 5.74 -14.79 -14.44
CA VAL A 262 6.55 -15.54 -13.47
C VAL A 262 6.27 -17.05 -13.58
N GLY A 263 5.03 -17.47 -13.85
CA GLY A 263 4.70 -18.87 -14.12
C GLY A 263 5.48 -19.44 -15.32
N VAL A 264 5.61 -18.67 -16.40
CA VAL A 264 6.46 -19.05 -17.57
C VAL A 264 7.93 -19.12 -17.17
N PHE A 265 8.43 -18.18 -16.37
CA PHE A 265 9.83 -18.18 -15.93
C PHE A 265 10.11 -19.41 -15.06
N MET A 266 9.21 -19.74 -14.14
CA MET A 266 9.37 -20.88 -13.24
C MET A 266 9.31 -22.23 -13.97
N SER A 267 8.59 -22.32 -15.08
CA SER A 267 8.53 -23.56 -15.87
C SER A 267 9.86 -23.93 -16.52
N GLN A 268 10.78 -22.97 -16.68
CA GLN A 268 12.09 -23.22 -17.28
C GLN A 268 13.03 -24.05 -16.39
N PHE A 269 12.77 -24.15 -15.08
CA PHE A 269 13.52 -25.02 -14.18
C PHE A 269 12.67 -26.16 -13.59
N GLY A 270 11.54 -26.47 -14.23
CA GLY A 270 10.76 -27.69 -13.95
C GLY A 270 9.55 -27.51 -13.04
N VAL A 271 9.16 -26.27 -12.69
CA VAL A 271 7.89 -26.04 -11.97
C VAL A 271 6.73 -26.07 -12.97
N PRO A 272 5.68 -26.88 -12.77
CA PRO A 272 4.52 -26.87 -13.67
C PRO A 272 3.93 -25.47 -13.77
N PHE A 273 3.65 -25.02 -15.00
CA PHE A 273 3.19 -23.64 -15.27
C PHE A 273 1.99 -23.24 -14.39
N GLU A 274 0.96 -24.08 -14.31
CA GLU A 274 -0.24 -23.81 -13.49
C GLU A 274 0.10 -23.68 -12.00
N ALA A 275 0.98 -24.54 -11.48
CA ALA A 275 1.41 -24.47 -10.09
C ALA A 275 2.20 -23.17 -9.82
N GLY A 276 3.09 -22.78 -10.74
CA GLY A 276 3.83 -21.52 -10.68
C GLY A 276 2.92 -20.29 -10.74
N LYS A 277 2.01 -20.25 -11.70
CA LYS A 277 1.04 -19.15 -11.87
C LYS A 277 0.17 -18.98 -10.62
N THR A 278 -0.43 -20.07 -10.13
CA THR A 278 -1.28 -20.04 -8.93
C THR A 278 -0.50 -19.64 -7.69
N PHE A 279 0.72 -20.16 -7.51
CA PHE A 279 1.59 -19.78 -6.41
C PHE A 279 1.91 -18.27 -6.42
N VAL A 280 2.22 -17.70 -7.59
CA VAL A 280 2.53 -16.27 -7.73
C VAL A 280 1.28 -15.42 -7.49
N ALA A 281 0.14 -15.80 -8.05
CA ALA A 281 -1.14 -15.11 -7.82
C ALA A 281 -1.51 -15.10 -6.33
N LEU A 282 -1.28 -16.22 -5.63
CA LEU A 282 -1.42 -16.29 -4.17
C LEU A 282 -0.42 -15.39 -3.45
N ALA A 283 0.87 -15.45 -3.78
CA ALA A 283 1.89 -14.64 -3.10
C ALA A 283 1.60 -13.14 -3.22
N VAL A 284 1.20 -12.67 -4.40
CA VAL A 284 0.83 -11.27 -4.64
C VAL A 284 -0.46 -10.90 -3.91
N SER A 285 -1.51 -11.72 -4.00
CA SER A 285 -2.78 -11.44 -3.31
C SER A 285 -2.64 -11.49 -1.80
N ALA A 286 -1.80 -12.37 -1.26
CA ALA A 286 -1.52 -12.45 0.16
C ALA A 286 -0.77 -11.21 0.66
N PHE A 287 0.18 -10.68 -0.12
CA PHE A 287 0.88 -9.43 0.18
C PHE A 287 -0.04 -8.19 0.06
N ALA A 288 -0.93 -8.18 -0.94
CA ALA A 288 -1.96 -7.17 -1.09
C ALA A 288 -2.94 -7.19 0.10
N LEU A 289 -3.29 -8.37 0.61
CA LEU A 289 -4.19 -8.54 1.74
C LEU A 289 -3.55 -8.11 3.07
N THR A 290 -2.25 -8.33 3.28
CA THR A 290 -1.54 -7.77 4.45
C THR A 290 -1.40 -6.26 4.39
N SER A 291 -1.21 -5.71 3.17
CA SER A 291 -1.25 -4.27 2.95
C SER A 291 -2.63 -3.69 3.30
N LEU A 292 -3.70 -4.39 2.93
CA LEU A 292 -5.07 -4.04 3.26
C LEU A 292 -5.36 -4.10 4.77
N ASP A 293 -4.86 -5.12 5.48
CA ASP A 293 -4.95 -5.23 6.95
C ASP A 293 -4.29 -4.04 7.66
N THR A 294 -3.09 -3.68 7.18
CA THR A 294 -2.34 -2.55 7.72
C THR A 294 -3.03 -1.23 7.40
N ALA A 295 -3.50 -1.03 6.16
CA ALA A 295 -4.20 0.18 5.75
C ALA A 295 -5.48 0.41 6.55
N THR A 296 -6.29 -0.63 6.74
CA THR A 296 -7.55 -0.55 7.52
C THR A 296 -7.27 -0.17 8.97
N ARG A 297 -6.24 -0.77 9.57
CA ARG A 297 -5.83 -0.50 10.95
C ARG A 297 -5.26 0.92 11.12
N LEU A 298 -4.40 1.38 10.22
CA LEU A 298 -3.90 2.75 10.21
C LEU A 298 -5.03 3.75 9.95
N GLY A 299 -6.00 3.41 9.10
CA GLY A 299 -7.18 4.21 8.83
C GLY A 299 -7.98 4.44 10.10
N ARG A 300 -8.22 3.37 10.87
CA ARG A 300 -8.79 3.48 12.21
C ARG A 300 -7.95 4.39 13.12
N PHE A 301 -6.64 4.17 13.22
CA PHE A 301 -5.80 4.95 14.13
C PHE A 301 -5.85 6.45 13.81
N ILE A 302 -5.72 6.82 12.53
CA ILE A 302 -5.78 8.23 12.11
C ILE A 302 -7.18 8.82 12.35
N PHE A 303 -8.24 8.03 12.13
CA PHE A 303 -9.61 8.47 12.41
C PHE A 303 -9.81 8.72 13.92
N GLN A 304 -9.32 7.81 14.77
CA GLN A 304 -9.35 7.98 16.22
C GLN A 304 -8.53 9.21 16.64
N GLU A 305 -7.30 9.36 16.14
CA GLU A 305 -6.41 10.51 16.42
C GLU A 305 -7.05 11.86 16.03
N TYR A 306 -7.89 11.90 14.99
CA TYR A 306 -8.58 13.11 14.56
C TYR A 306 -9.71 13.52 15.51
N PHE A 307 -10.50 12.56 16.01
CA PHE A 307 -11.63 12.81 16.91
C PHE A 307 -11.26 12.77 18.40
N GLU A 308 -10.00 12.46 18.72
CA GLU A 308 -9.48 12.51 20.07
C GLU A 308 -9.17 13.96 20.46
N ASP A 309 -9.91 14.48 21.44
CA ASP A 309 -9.69 15.81 22.00
C ASP A 309 -9.17 15.68 23.43
N SER A 310 -7.84 15.78 23.61
CA SER A 310 -7.18 15.58 24.90
C SER A 310 -7.60 16.60 25.98
N SER A 311 -8.29 17.68 25.60
CA SER A 311 -8.83 18.69 26.51
C SER A 311 -10.23 18.35 27.04
N LYS A 312 -10.94 17.38 26.45
CA LYS A 312 -12.27 16.97 26.87
C LYS A 312 -12.18 15.64 27.62
N GLY A 313 -12.69 15.61 28.84
CA GLY A 313 -12.70 14.40 29.69
C GLY A 313 -13.59 13.25 29.15
N SER A 314 -14.41 13.48 28.13
CA SER A 314 -15.24 12.45 27.49
C SER A 314 -14.68 12.03 26.14
N LYS A 315 -14.54 10.71 25.95
CA LYS A 315 -14.13 10.12 24.67
C LYS A 315 -15.30 10.20 23.68
N SER A 316 -15.06 10.79 22.50
CA SER A 316 -16.05 10.82 21.42
C SER A 316 -16.44 9.39 21.00
N PRO A 317 -17.72 9.08 20.73
CA PRO A 317 -18.13 7.77 20.19
C PRO A 317 -17.38 7.38 18.91
N LEU A 318 -16.92 8.36 18.13
CA LEU A 318 -16.14 8.17 16.91
C LEU A 318 -14.72 7.63 17.18
N THR A 319 -14.23 7.76 18.42
CA THR A 319 -12.97 7.15 18.85
C THR A 319 -13.12 5.68 19.26
N ASN A 320 -14.34 5.14 19.29
CA ASN A 320 -14.54 3.70 19.55
C ASN A 320 -13.94 2.87 18.41
N MET A 321 -13.24 1.78 18.75
CA MET A 321 -12.50 0.97 17.78
C MET A 321 -13.39 0.29 16.73
N TYR A 322 -14.63 -0.08 17.10
CA TYR A 322 -15.57 -0.72 16.19
C TYR A 322 -16.21 0.31 15.27
N VAL A 323 -16.59 1.48 15.80
CA VAL A 323 -17.18 2.59 15.01
C VAL A 323 -16.19 3.13 13.99
N SER A 324 -14.98 3.47 14.43
CA SER A 324 -13.91 3.98 13.54
C SER A 324 -13.50 2.96 12.46
N THR A 325 -13.41 1.67 12.81
CA THR A 325 -13.20 0.61 11.81
C THR A 325 -14.37 0.52 10.84
N ALA A 326 -15.61 0.47 11.33
CA ALA A 326 -16.80 0.34 10.50
C ALA A 326 -16.89 1.44 9.45
N ILE A 327 -16.70 2.70 9.85
CA ILE A 327 -16.73 3.85 8.92
C ILE A 327 -15.63 3.71 7.86
N THR A 328 -14.40 3.38 8.27
CA THR A 328 -13.27 3.21 7.35
C THR A 328 -13.52 2.09 6.35
N VAL A 329 -13.99 0.93 6.82
CA VAL A 329 -14.25 -0.26 6.01
C VAL A 329 -15.42 -0.05 5.05
N VAL A 330 -16.54 0.51 5.52
CA VAL A 330 -17.73 0.73 4.70
C VAL A 330 -17.43 1.71 3.58
N LEU A 331 -16.82 2.86 3.90
CA LEU A 331 -16.48 3.87 2.89
C LEU A 331 -15.43 3.33 1.90
N GLY A 332 -14.40 2.65 2.38
CA GLY A 332 -13.38 2.03 1.52
C GLY A 332 -13.97 0.94 0.59
N SER A 333 -14.91 0.14 1.08
CA SER A 333 -15.54 -0.95 0.32
C SER A 333 -16.54 -0.41 -0.72
N ILE A 334 -17.28 0.66 -0.40
CA ILE A 334 -18.14 1.35 -1.38
C ILE A 334 -17.28 1.91 -2.52
N LEU A 335 -16.13 2.51 -2.20
CA LEU A 335 -15.19 2.97 -3.22
C LEU A 335 -14.63 1.80 -4.04
N ALA A 336 -14.33 0.66 -3.41
CA ALA A 336 -13.80 -0.54 -4.09
C ALA A 336 -14.72 -1.06 -5.21
N ALA A 337 -16.04 -0.84 -5.09
CA ALA A 337 -17.02 -1.20 -6.10
C ALA A 337 -16.89 -0.39 -7.41
N GLY A 338 -16.18 0.76 -7.38
CA GLY A 338 -15.89 1.58 -8.57
C GLY A 338 -14.88 0.96 -9.55
N GLY A 339 -14.24 -0.15 -9.18
CA GLY A 339 -13.33 -0.91 -10.05
C GLY A 339 -11.89 -0.38 -10.10
N TYR A 340 -10.94 -1.27 -10.37
CA TYR A 340 -9.50 -0.97 -10.40
C TYR A 340 -9.13 0.22 -11.28
N LYS A 341 -9.62 0.26 -12.54
CA LYS A 341 -9.24 1.29 -13.52
C LYS A 341 -9.59 2.71 -13.06
N ALA A 342 -10.66 2.87 -12.31
CA ALA A 342 -11.13 4.16 -11.85
C ALA A 342 -10.44 4.59 -10.55
N ILE A 343 -10.20 3.64 -9.64
CA ILE A 343 -9.63 3.91 -8.31
C ILE A 343 -8.10 4.07 -8.36
N TRP A 344 -7.40 3.23 -9.14
CA TRP A 344 -5.95 3.13 -9.09
C TRP A 344 -5.21 4.46 -9.36
N PRO A 345 -5.57 5.25 -10.39
CA PRO A 345 -4.89 6.52 -10.64
C PRO A 345 -5.11 7.56 -9.53
N ILE A 346 -6.30 7.57 -8.92
CA ILE A 346 -6.62 8.47 -7.81
C ILE A 346 -5.88 8.04 -6.55
N PHE A 347 -5.88 6.75 -6.23
CA PHE A 347 -5.05 6.16 -5.18
C PHE A 347 -3.57 6.53 -5.38
N GLY A 348 -3.04 6.30 -6.57
CA GLY A 348 -1.65 6.57 -6.88
C GLY A 348 -1.28 8.04 -6.68
N SER A 349 -2.13 8.95 -7.15
CA SER A 349 -1.96 10.39 -6.96
C SER A 349 -2.02 10.77 -5.48
N ALA A 350 -3.01 10.26 -4.74
CA ALA A 350 -3.17 10.51 -3.30
C ALA A 350 -1.97 9.99 -2.50
N ASN A 351 -1.50 8.79 -2.81
CA ASN A 351 -0.37 8.14 -2.14
C ASN A 351 0.95 8.89 -2.37
N GLN A 352 1.18 9.39 -3.58
CA GLN A 352 2.39 10.14 -3.88
C GLN A 352 2.33 11.58 -3.33
N LEU A 353 1.13 12.17 -3.29
CA LEU A 353 0.91 13.46 -2.65
C LEU A 353 1.10 13.36 -1.12
N LEU A 354 0.61 12.28 -0.51
CA LEU A 354 0.91 11.92 0.88
C LEU A 354 2.42 11.80 1.12
N SER A 355 3.15 11.26 0.15
CA SER A 355 4.61 11.21 0.21
C SER A 355 5.24 12.59 0.24
N ALA A 356 4.74 13.52 -0.58
CA ALA A 356 5.22 14.89 -0.59
C ALA A 356 4.95 15.60 0.76
N LEU A 357 3.77 15.38 1.35
CA LEU A 357 3.44 15.89 2.69
C LEU A 357 4.27 15.23 3.79
N ALA A 358 4.62 13.94 3.65
CA ALA A 358 5.53 13.26 4.56
C ALA A 358 6.95 13.82 4.46
N LEU A 359 7.46 14.11 3.25
CA LEU A 359 8.72 14.81 3.06
C LEU A 359 8.70 16.20 3.70
N MET A 360 7.60 16.95 3.55
CA MET A 360 7.40 18.23 4.21
C MET A 360 7.47 18.12 5.75
N ALA A 361 6.79 17.14 6.33
CA ALA A 361 6.84 16.88 7.78
C ALA A 361 8.27 16.56 8.25
N ILE A 362 9.03 15.79 7.48
CA ILE A 362 10.43 15.48 7.79
C ILE A 362 11.31 16.74 7.66
N ALA A 363 11.11 17.56 6.62
CA ALA A 363 11.83 18.81 6.45
C ALA A 363 11.58 19.79 7.61
N LEU A 364 10.33 19.89 8.08
CA LEU A 364 9.95 20.69 9.24
C LEU A 364 10.60 20.17 10.52
N TRP A 365 10.64 18.85 10.70
CA TRP A 365 11.31 18.22 11.83
C TRP A 365 12.83 18.47 11.82
N LEU A 366 13.48 18.37 10.66
CA LEU A 366 14.90 18.69 10.50
C LEU A 366 15.17 20.17 10.83
N LYS A 367 14.33 21.07 10.33
CA LYS A 367 14.42 22.50 10.64
C LYS A 367 14.25 22.77 12.14
N LYS A 368 13.26 22.17 12.80
CA LYS A 368 13.07 22.28 14.26
C LYS A 368 14.28 21.74 15.03
N SER A 369 14.99 20.77 14.46
CA SER A 369 16.21 20.17 15.02
C SER A 369 17.51 20.89 14.62
N ASP A 370 17.42 22.07 13.99
CA ASP A 370 18.55 22.86 13.48
C ASP A 370 19.47 22.05 12.53
N LYS A 371 18.87 21.23 11.67
CA LYS A 371 19.55 20.43 10.64
C LYS A 371 19.14 20.88 9.25
N SER A 372 20.06 20.73 8.30
CA SER A 372 19.79 21.00 6.88
C SER A 372 18.68 20.09 6.34
N PHE A 373 17.72 20.69 5.66
CA PHE A 373 16.59 19.99 5.01
C PHE A 373 16.65 20.08 3.47
N ASN A 374 17.72 20.64 2.90
CA ASN A 374 17.85 20.94 1.47
C ASN A 374 17.67 19.70 0.59
N MET A 375 18.18 18.54 1.03
CA MET A 375 18.06 17.26 0.31
C MET A 375 16.59 16.84 0.12
N ILE A 376 15.71 17.22 1.04
CA ILE A 376 14.29 16.82 1.04
C ILE A 376 13.43 17.80 0.24
N THR A 377 13.83 19.07 0.20
CA THR A 377 13.07 20.15 -0.45
C THR A 377 12.82 19.89 -1.94
N ILE A 378 13.83 19.45 -2.68
CA ILE A 378 13.70 19.24 -4.14
C ILE A 378 12.71 18.11 -4.44
N PRO A 379 12.86 16.88 -3.90
CA PRO A 379 11.87 15.82 -4.09
C PRO A 379 10.46 16.23 -3.63
N MET A 380 10.36 16.97 -2.51
CA MET A 380 9.07 17.44 -1.99
C MET A 380 8.34 18.34 -3.00
N ILE A 381 9.01 19.39 -3.50
CA ILE A 381 8.42 20.33 -4.46
C ILE A 381 8.07 19.63 -5.77
N PHE A 382 8.97 18.79 -6.28
CA PHE A 382 8.74 18.02 -7.50
C PHE A 382 7.49 17.14 -7.37
N MET A 383 7.40 16.38 -6.28
CA MET A 383 6.25 15.50 -6.06
C MET A 383 4.95 16.27 -5.84
N LEU A 384 4.98 17.43 -5.17
CA LEU A 384 3.81 18.31 -5.07
C LEU A 384 3.31 18.72 -6.45
N ILE A 385 4.19 19.24 -7.32
CA ILE A 385 3.82 19.69 -8.67
C ILE A 385 3.24 18.53 -9.48
N VAL A 386 3.96 17.42 -9.56
CA VAL A 386 3.57 16.23 -10.32
C VAL A 386 2.19 15.72 -9.90
N THR A 387 1.97 15.57 -8.60
CA THR A 387 0.72 14.97 -8.09
C THR A 387 -0.45 15.94 -8.14
N LEU A 388 -0.24 17.24 -7.92
CA LEU A 388 -1.28 18.25 -8.09
C LEU A 388 -1.70 18.36 -9.56
N THR A 389 -0.76 18.35 -10.51
CA THR A 389 -1.08 18.32 -11.95
C THR A 389 -1.82 17.03 -12.33
N ALA A 390 -1.40 15.87 -11.83
CA ALA A 390 -2.08 14.60 -12.08
C ALA A 390 -3.53 14.60 -11.55
N LEU A 391 -3.77 15.16 -10.35
CA LEU A 391 -5.11 15.29 -9.79
C LEU A 391 -6.00 16.18 -10.66
N VAL A 392 -5.48 17.27 -11.24
CA VAL A 392 -6.24 18.11 -12.18
C VAL A 392 -6.66 17.30 -13.41
N PHE A 393 -5.75 16.51 -13.99
CA PHE A 393 -6.08 15.66 -15.15
C PHE A 393 -7.18 14.64 -14.80
N LEU A 394 -7.04 13.97 -13.65
CA LEU A 394 -8.02 13.00 -13.18
C LEU A 394 -9.39 13.62 -12.88
N VAL A 395 -9.43 14.83 -12.32
CA VAL A 395 -10.69 15.57 -12.09
C VAL A 395 -11.40 15.85 -13.41
N VAL A 396 -10.67 16.36 -14.40
CA VAL A 396 -11.23 16.69 -15.72
C VAL A 396 -11.76 15.43 -16.41
N ASP A 397 -11.00 14.34 -16.38
CA ASP A 397 -11.39 13.09 -17.03
C ASP A 397 -12.61 12.43 -16.34
N ASN A 398 -12.62 12.37 -15.00
CA ASN A 398 -13.76 11.80 -14.26
C ASN A 398 -15.01 12.68 -14.37
N PHE A 399 -14.85 14.00 -14.48
CA PHE A 399 -15.98 14.91 -14.70
C PHE A 399 -16.62 14.67 -16.08
N LYS A 400 -15.81 14.52 -17.13
CA LYS A 400 -16.30 14.17 -18.48
C LYS A 400 -16.97 12.80 -18.52
N ALA A 401 -16.49 11.85 -17.70
CA ALA A 401 -17.07 10.52 -17.58
C ALA A 401 -18.29 10.44 -16.64
N ALA A 402 -18.77 11.57 -16.10
CA ALA A 402 -19.87 11.66 -15.12
C ALA A 402 -19.65 10.83 -13.83
N ASN A 403 -18.39 10.52 -13.49
CA ASN A 403 -18.02 9.77 -12.29
C ASN A 403 -17.85 10.70 -11.08
N TYR A 404 -18.94 11.37 -10.66
CA TYR A 404 -18.86 12.46 -9.68
C TYR A 404 -18.28 12.06 -8.32
N ILE A 405 -18.50 10.82 -7.85
CA ILE A 405 -17.87 10.31 -6.61
C ILE A 405 -16.34 10.38 -6.71
N LEU A 406 -15.80 10.03 -7.88
CA LEU A 406 -14.36 10.05 -8.18
C LEU A 406 -13.83 11.43 -8.54
N VAL A 407 -14.70 12.45 -8.64
CA VAL A 407 -14.31 13.87 -8.78
C VAL A 407 -14.15 14.52 -7.40
N VAL A 408 -15.06 14.23 -6.47
CA VAL A 408 -15.06 14.84 -5.13
C VAL A 408 -13.79 14.51 -4.35
N PHE A 409 -13.35 13.25 -4.36
CA PHE A 409 -12.16 12.80 -3.64
C PHE A 409 -10.87 13.54 -4.08
N PRO A 410 -10.51 13.55 -5.38
CA PRO A 410 -9.37 14.33 -5.87
C PRO A 410 -9.42 15.80 -5.53
N ILE A 411 -10.59 16.46 -5.61
CA ILE A 411 -10.74 17.88 -5.27
C ILE A 411 -10.43 18.11 -3.79
N LEU A 412 -10.98 17.29 -2.89
CA LEU A 412 -10.71 17.40 -1.45
C LEU A 412 -9.22 17.21 -1.16
N LEU A 413 -8.60 16.18 -1.74
CA LEU A 413 -7.16 15.92 -1.60
C LEU A 413 -6.32 17.09 -2.11
N PHE A 414 -6.68 17.66 -3.25
CA PHE A 414 -6.01 18.82 -3.83
C PHE A 414 -6.06 20.02 -2.89
N ILE A 415 -7.26 20.36 -2.39
CA ILE A 415 -7.46 21.50 -1.48
C ILE A 415 -6.64 21.30 -0.20
N PHE A 416 -6.78 20.15 0.47
CA PHE A 416 -6.07 19.89 1.71
C PHE A 416 -4.54 19.92 1.52
N ALA A 417 -4.05 19.36 0.41
CA ALA A 417 -2.63 19.38 0.12
C ALA A 417 -2.09 20.77 -0.15
N ILE A 418 -2.82 21.62 -0.90
CA ILE A 418 -2.42 23.02 -1.12
C ILE A 418 -2.36 23.77 0.21
N VAL A 419 -3.38 23.64 1.05
CA VAL A 419 -3.41 24.31 2.37
C VAL A 419 -2.22 23.88 3.22
N LEU A 420 -1.97 22.57 3.32
CA LEU A 420 -0.84 22.01 4.06
C LEU A 420 0.52 22.44 3.46
N ALA A 421 0.66 22.43 2.14
CA ALA A 421 1.89 22.84 1.45
C ALA A 421 2.19 24.32 1.66
N VAL A 422 1.17 25.19 1.61
CA VAL A 422 1.33 26.62 1.88
C VAL A 422 1.73 26.86 3.34
N GLU A 423 1.07 26.21 4.28
CA GLU A 423 1.39 26.35 5.71
C GLU A 423 2.80 25.82 6.01
N GLY A 424 3.16 24.66 5.47
CA GLY A 424 4.50 24.09 5.59
C GLY A 424 5.58 24.96 4.94
N TYR A 425 5.32 25.53 3.77
CA TYR A 425 6.23 26.47 3.10
C TYR A 425 6.48 27.73 3.94
N GLN A 426 5.42 28.33 4.48
CA GLN A 426 5.54 29.49 5.35
C GLN A 426 6.41 29.19 6.58
N ILE A 427 6.24 28.02 7.19
CA ILE A 427 7.04 27.61 8.34
C ILE A 427 8.49 27.30 7.92
N LEU A 428 8.71 26.59 6.82
CA LEU A 428 10.03 26.18 6.34
C LEU A 428 10.91 27.34 5.89
N PHE A 429 10.34 28.39 5.30
CA PHE A 429 11.14 29.47 4.68
C PHE A 429 10.96 30.85 5.32
N LYS A 430 9.91 31.08 6.13
CA LYS A 430 9.67 32.41 6.73
C LYS A 430 9.82 32.50 8.25
N LYS A 431 9.81 31.38 8.97
CA LYS A 431 9.95 31.35 10.44
C LYS A 431 11.34 30.95 10.88
N ASP A 432 11.79 31.44 12.03
CA ASP A 432 13.06 31.01 12.61
C ASP A 432 12.93 29.66 13.32
N ALA A 433 14.00 28.86 13.32
CA ALA A 433 14.02 27.55 13.99
C ALA A 433 13.76 27.66 15.50
N LYS A 434 14.18 28.76 16.13
CA LYS A 434 13.95 29.06 17.55
C LYS A 434 12.47 29.30 17.90
N GLU A 435 11.69 29.84 16.96
CA GLU A 435 10.25 30.03 17.16
C GLU A 435 9.47 28.71 17.07
N LEU A 436 10.04 27.72 16.38
CA LEU A 436 9.46 26.38 16.23
C LEU A 436 9.76 25.47 17.42
N SER A 437 10.90 25.65 18.09
CA SER A 437 11.29 24.86 19.26
C SER A 437 10.58 25.28 20.56
N GLN A 438 9.99 26.47 20.59
CA GLN A 438 9.18 26.98 21.71
C GLN A 438 7.70 26.56 21.64
N ARG A 439 7.30 25.87 20.58
CA ARG A 439 6.00 25.19 20.41
C ARG A 439 6.14 23.71 20.68
#